data_AF-A0A2J6W1S2-F1
#
_entry.id   AF-A0A2J6W1S2-F1
#
_cell.length_a   1.000
_cell.length_b   1.000
_cell.length_c   1.000
_cell.angle_alpha   90.00
_cell.angle_beta   90.00
_cell.angle_gamma   90.00
#
_symmetry.space_group_name_H-M   'P 1'
#
loop_
_entity.id
_entity.type
_entity.pdbx_description
1 polymer ?
#
loop_
_entity_poly.entity_id
_entity_poly.type
_entity_poly.pdbx_seq_one_letter_code
_entity_poly.pdbx_strand_id
1 'polypeptide(L)'
;MREECKKFIELLMNLSRLSFKENETEKLCEDIEKIQMLLKQVSSIGKYDVKPLYNVWDGLLEPPYYIEIPKVRLDEMIPEDRLLDKKVKIPWRRE
;
A
#
# COMPACT_ATOMS: atom_id res chain seq x y z
N MET A 1 -0.80 9.85 -22.85
CA MET A 1 0.03 9.64 -21.65
C MET A 1 0.34 10.92 -20.89
N ARG A 2 1.29 11.79 -21.29
CA ARG A 2 1.65 12.99 -20.48
C ARG A 2 0.52 14.01 -20.31
N GLU A 3 -0.29 14.25 -21.34
CA GLU A 3 -1.47 15.12 -21.21
C GLU A 3 -2.56 14.53 -20.29
N GLU A 4 -2.73 13.22 -20.28
CA GLU A 4 -3.71 12.55 -19.40
C GLU A 4 -3.27 12.64 -17.94
N CYS A 5 -1.97 12.50 -17.67
CA CYS A 5 -1.43 12.71 -16.33
C CYS A 5 -1.63 14.16 -15.87
N LYS A 6 -1.34 15.16 -16.72
CA LYS A 6 -1.57 16.57 -16.38
C LYS A 6 -3.05 16.84 -16.04
N LYS A 7 -3.98 16.34 -16.85
CA LYS A 7 -5.44 16.44 -16.57
C LYS A 7 -5.84 15.78 -15.25
N PHE A 8 -5.27 14.62 -14.93
CA PHE A 8 -5.55 13.92 -13.68
C PHE A 8 -4.99 14.68 -12.46
N ILE A 9 -3.78 15.22 -12.57
CA ILE A 9 -3.20 16.05 -11.50
C ILE A 9 -4.00 17.34 -11.32
N GLU A 10 -4.44 17.99 -12.39
CA GLU A 10 -5.34 19.17 -12.30
C GLU A 10 -6.62 18.86 -11.52
N LEU A 11 -7.24 17.70 -11.78
CA LEU A 11 -8.39 17.26 -11.02
C LEU A 11 -8.05 17.08 -9.53
N LEU A 12 -6.93 16.41 -9.21
CA LEU A 12 -6.48 16.21 -7.83
C LEU A 12 -6.14 17.52 -7.12
N MET A 13 -5.51 18.47 -7.81
CA MET A 13 -5.21 19.81 -7.29
C MET A 13 -6.51 20.54 -6.93
N ASN A 14 -7.51 20.48 -7.81
CA ASN A 14 -8.82 21.09 -7.55
C ASN A 14 -9.53 20.47 -6.34
N LEU A 15 -9.46 19.14 -6.17
CA LEU A 15 -10.07 18.44 -5.04
C LEU A 15 -9.34 18.69 -3.72
N SER A 16 -8.00 18.78 -3.76
CA SER A 16 -7.16 18.98 -2.58
C SER A 16 -6.94 20.45 -2.21
N ARG A 17 -7.35 21.39 -3.08
CA ARG A 17 -7.07 22.83 -2.97
C ARG A 17 -5.57 23.15 -2.90
N LEU A 18 -4.73 22.30 -3.48
CA LEU A 18 -3.29 22.52 -3.62
C LEU A 18 -3.00 23.25 -4.94
N SER A 19 -1.92 24.04 -4.98
CA SER A 19 -1.41 24.66 -6.20
C SER A 19 0.07 24.32 -6.38
N PHE A 20 0.43 24.01 -7.62
CA PHE A 20 1.80 23.67 -8.02
C PHE A 20 2.20 24.49 -9.23
N LYS A 21 3.49 24.79 -9.35
CA LYS A 21 4.06 25.38 -10.57
C LYS A 21 4.16 24.30 -11.65
N GLU A 22 4.22 24.70 -12.92
CA GLU A 22 4.22 23.77 -14.05
C GLU A 22 5.37 22.74 -13.99
N ASN A 23 6.55 23.16 -13.54
CA ASN A 23 7.70 22.27 -13.33
C ASN A 23 7.49 21.28 -12.17
N GLU A 24 6.75 21.67 -11.13
CA GLU A 24 6.39 20.80 -10.00
C GLU A 24 5.33 19.78 -10.43
N THR A 25 4.37 20.20 -11.28
CA THR A 25 3.36 19.32 -11.86
C THR A 25 3.98 18.23 -12.74
N GLU A 26 4.98 18.58 -13.55
CA GLU A 26 5.69 17.59 -14.37
C GLU A 26 6.47 16.59 -13.51
N LYS A 27 7.18 17.07 -12.50
CA LYS A 27 7.86 16.20 -11.55
C LYS A 27 6.88 15.28 -10.80
N LEU A 28 5.73 15.83 -10.39
CA LEU A 28 4.68 15.06 -9.72
C LEU A 28 4.10 13.97 -10.63
N CYS A 29 3.95 14.22 -11.93
CA CYS A 29 3.56 13.20 -12.90
C CYS A 29 4.56 12.03 -12.91
N GLU A 30 5.86 12.33 -12.98
CA GLU A 30 6.89 11.29 -12.96
C GLU A 30 6.91 10.50 -11.65
N ASP A 31 6.70 11.17 -10.52
CA ASP A 31 6.68 10.54 -9.20
C ASP A 31 5.43 9.65 -9.04
N ILE A 32 4.25 10.09 -9.51
CA ILE A 32 3.02 9.29 -9.52
C ILE A 32 3.20 8.03 -10.38
N GLU A 33 3.82 8.12 -11.55
CA GLU A 33 4.08 6.96 -12.41
C GLU A 33 4.96 5.93 -11.69
N LYS A 34 6.04 6.38 -11.02
CA LYS A 34 6.91 5.49 -10.22
C LYS A 34 6.17 4.84 -9.06
N ILE A 35 5.34 5.60 -8.34
CA ILE A 35 4.52 5.08 -7.24
C ILE A 35 3.52 4.05 -7.78
N GLN A 36 2.86 4.31 -8.91
CA GLN A 36 1.95 3.35 -9.53
C GLN A 36 2.67 2.06 -9.93
N MET A 37 3.88 2.15 -10.47
CA MET A 37 4.69 0.97 -10.79
C MET A 37 4.99 0.14 -9.54
N LEU A 38 5.36 0.79 -8.42
CA LEU A 38 5.58 0.13 -7.14
C LEU A 38 4.30 -0.53 -6.61
N LEU A 39 3.16 0.18 -6.63
CA LEU A 39 1.87 -0.33 -6.16
C LEU A 39 1.40 -1.53 -6.99
N LYS A 40 1.65 -1.54 -8.30
CA LYS A 40 1.36 -2.70 -9.17
C LYS A 40 2.13 -3.96 -8.77
N GLN A 41 3.32 -3.84 -8.16
CA GLN A 41 4.06 -5.00 -7.64
C GLN A 41 3.35 -5.63 -6.43
N VAL A 42 2.66 -4.81 -5.63
CA VAL A 42 1.93 -5.24 -4.42
C VAL A 42 0.46 -5.59 -4.73
N SER A 43 -0.06 -5.14 -5.88
CA SER A 43 -1.47 -5.32 -6.26
C SER A 43 -1.86 -6.77 -6.60
N SER A 44 -0.91 -7.71 -6.65
CA SER A 44 -1.20 -9.15 -6.74
C SER A 44 -2.08 -9.63 -5.58
N ILE A 45 -2.03 -8.93 -4.44
CA ILE A 45 -2.80 -9.21 -3.23
C ILE A 45 -4.26 -8.69 -3.33
N GLY A 46 -4.55 -7.75 -4.24
CA GLY A 46 -5.90 -7.20 -4.42
C GLY A 46 -6.92 -8.16 -5.03
N LYS A 47 -6.49 -9.34 -5.50
CA LYS A 47 -7.36 -10.41 -6.02
C LYS A 47 -7.98 -11.27 -4.92
N TYR A 48 -7.45 -11.20 -3.70
CA TYR A 48 -8.00 -11.94 -2.57
C TYR A 48 -9.18 -11.17 -2.00
N ASP A 49 -10.27 -11.86 -1.72
CA ASP A 49 -11.47 -11.30 -1.08
C ASP A 49 -11.19 -11.04 0.42
N VAL A 50 -10.33 -10.05 0.68
CA VAL A 50 -9.95 -9.61 2.02
C VAL A 50 -10.73 -8.34 2.33
N LYS A 51 -11.51 -8.37 3.41
CA LYS A 51 -12.22 -7.17 3.88
C LYS A 51 -11.21 -6.08 4.26
N PRO A 52 -11.31 -4.87 3.70
CA PRO A 52 -10.40 -3.77 4.02
C PRO A 52 -10.58 -3.30 5.47
N LEU A 53 -9.45 -3.02 6.13
CA LEU A 53 -9.44 -2.44 7.47
C LEU A 53 -9.30 -0.92 7.36
N TYR A 54 -10.42 -0.20 7.49
CA TYR A 54 -10.43 1.28 7.45
C TYR A 54 -10.16 1.92 8.82
N ASN A 55 -10.47 1.19 9.90
CA ASN A 55 -10.33 1.66 11.28
C ASN A 55 -9.23 0.83 11.97
N VAL A 56 -8.02 1.37 12.04
CA VAL A 56 -6.99 0.86 12.96
C VAL A 56 -7.25 1.56 14.29
N TRP A 57 -8.12 0.99 15.13
CA TRP A 57 -8.38 1.55 16.46
C TRP A 57 -7.19 1.25 17.37
N ASP A 58 -6.76 2.23 18.18
CA ASP A 58 -5.77 2.11 19.26
C ASP A 58 -6.28 1.25 20.46
N GLY A 59 -7.34 0.47 20.27
CA GLY A 59 -7.84 -0.49 21.24
C GLY A 59 -7.27 -1.87 20.98
N LEU A 60 -6.94 -2.61 22.04
CA LEU A 60 -6.63 -4.04 21.96
C LEU A 60 -7.83 -4.75 21.30
N LEU A 61 -7.66 -5.16 20.04
CA LEU A 61 -8.63 -6.03 19.38
C LEU A 61 -8.62 -7.36 20.13
N GLU A 62 -9.74 -7.72 20.78
CA GLU A 62 -9.99 -9.10 21.19
C GLU A 62 -10.36 -9.88 19.94
N PRO A 63 -9.47 -10.74 19.40
CA PRO A 63 -9.82 -11.52 18.23
C PRO A 63 -10.98 -12.46 18.60
N PRO A 64 -11.93 -12.70 17.68
CA PRO A 64 -12.96 -13.70 17.90
C PRO A 64 -12.28 -15.05 18.17
N TYR A 65 -12.74 -15.75 19.20
CA TYR A 65 -12.20 -17.06 19.63
C TYR A 65 -12.23 -18.11 18.50
N TYR A 66 -13.09 -17.90 17.50
CA TYR A 66 -13.29 -18.80 16.39
C TYR A 66 -13.51 -18.01 15.09
N ILE A 67 -12.82 -18.41 14.03
CA ILE A 67 -12.97 -17.87 12.68
C ILE A 67 -13.17 -19.10 11.78
N GLU A 68 -14.29 -19.17 11.06
CA GLU A 68 -14.62 -20.26 10.11
C GLU A 68 -13.81 -20.20 8.80
N ILE A 69 -12.77 -19.38 8.76
CA ILE A 69 -11.86 -19.27 7.63
C ILE A 69 -10.67 -20.18 7.94
N PRO A 70 -10.29 -21.11 7.05
CA PRO A 70 -9.11 -21.94 7.25
C PRO A 70 -7.91 -21.02 7.51
N LYS A 71 -7.29 -21.19 8.69
CA LYS A 71 -6.12 -20.40 9.07
C LYS A 71 -5.01 -20.70 8.07
N VAL A 72 -4.69 -19.71 7.22
CA VAL A 72 -3.55 -19.81 6.31
C VAL A 72 -2.28 -19.68 7.14
N ARG A 73 -1.41 -20.69 7.08
CA ARG A 73 -0.09 -20.65 7.69
C ARG A 73 0.83 -19.73 6.88
N LEU A 74 0.80 -18.45 7.22
CA LEU A 74 1.64 -17.43 6.59
C LEU A 74 3.13 -17.69 6.81
N ASP A 75 3.50 -18.43 7.87
CA ASP A 75 4.88 -18.80 8.16
C ASP A 75 5.48 -19.78 7.14
N GLU A 76 4.65 -20.59 6.46
CA GLU A 76 5.10 -21.45 5.36
C GLU A 76 5.30 -20.66 4.04
N MET A 77 4.75 -19.44 3.96
CA MET A 77 4.84 -18.58 2.78
C MET A 77 5.96 -17.53 2.87
N ILE A 78 6.63 -17.44 4.02
CA ILE A 78 7.68 -16.46 4.28
C ILE A 78 9.04 -17.18 4.23
N PRO A 79 9.97 -16.74 3.35
CA PRO A 79 11.33 -17.28 3.30
C PRO A 79 12.01 -17.29 4.69
N GLU A 80 12.73 -18.38 5.02
CA GLU A 80 13.33 -18.56 6.35
C GLU A 80 14.28 -17.43 6.76
N ASP A 81 14.97 -16.81 5.81
CA ASP A 81 15.87 -15.67 6.02
C ASP A 81 15.13 -14.41 6.55
N ARG A 82 13.80 -14.40 6.46
CA ARG A 82 12.93 -13.34 6.96
C ARG A 82 12.26 -13.67 8.28
N LEU A 83 12.47 -14.85 8.84
CA LEU A 83 11.92 -15.28 10.13
C LEU A 83 13.00 -15.20 11.22
N LEU A 84 12.70 -14.49 12.31
CA LEU A 84 13.51 -14.48 13.53
C LEU A 84 12.58 -14.78 14.72
N ASP A 85 12.80 -15.89 15.43
CA ASP A 85 11.97 -16.32 16.58
C ASP A 85 10.46 -16.32 16.29
N LYS A 86 10.04 -16.89 15.14
CA LYS A 86 8.64 -16.89 14.67
C LYS A 86 8.04 -15.50 14.45
N LYS A 87 8.87 -14.46 14.38
CA LYS A 87 8.49 -13.09 14.03
C LYS A 87 9.06 -12.76 12.65
N VAL A 88 8.32 -11.99 11.88
CA VAL A 88 8.75 -11.55 10.55
C VAL A 88 9.66 -10.34 10.70
N LYS A 89 10.90 -10.43 10.22
CA LYS A 89 11.84 -9.31 10.18
C LYS A 89 11.31 -8.27 9.20
N ILE A 90 10.69 -7.19 9.69
CA ILE A 90 10.27 -6.06 8.85
C ILE A 90 11.49 -5.16 8.65
N PRO A 91 11.96 -4.92 7.41
CA PRO A 91 13.05 -4.00 7.18
C PRO A 91 12.57 -2.57 7.46
N TRP A 92 12.77 -2.11 8.69
CA TRP A 92 12.45 -0.74 9.08
C TRP A 92 13.69 0.15 8.93
N ARG A 93 13.79 0.80 7.76
CA ARG A 93 14.88 1.69 7.32
C ARG A 93 16.25 0.99 7.22
N ARG A 94 16.91 1.19 6.07
CA ARG A 94 18.24 0.68 5.71
C ARG A 94 19.23 0.91 6.86
N GLU A 95 19.88 -0.17 7.31
CA GLU A 95 21.30 -0.11 7.68
C GLU A 95 22.14 -0.04 6.40
#